data_AF-A0A645JE57-F1
#
_entry.id   AF-A0A645JE57-F1
#
_cell.length_a   1.000
_cell.length_b   1.000
_cell.length_c   1.000
_cell.angle_alpha   90.00
_cell.angle_beta   90.00
_cell.angle_gamma   90.00
#
_symmetry.space_group_name_H-M   'P 1'
#
loop_
_entity.id
_entity.type
_entity.pdbx_description
1 polymer ?
#
loop_
_entity_poly.entity_id
_entity_poly.type
_entity_poly.pdbx_seq_one_letter_code
_entity_poly.pdbx_strand_id
1 'polypeptide(L)'
;MFRERWARDNPKAITGFLRASLAAKAHMRDDDAVWHRLRPMMRVEDDATFLALRDGFRAGIPSRPPAEGEQAARQAFAILAATGGTALVGKTHTLAEGTFWSGAPGQ
;
A
#
# COMPACT_ATOMS: atom_id res chain seq x y z
N MET A 1 -10.52 -0.57 0.12
CA MET A 1 -10.62 0.71 -0.61
C MET A 1 -11.80 1.49 -0.02
N PHE A 2 -11.68 2.81 0.15
CA PHE A 2 -12.78 3.69 0.58
C PHE A 2 -13.08 4.71 -0.51
N ARG A 3 -14.31 5.24 -0.54
CA ARG A 3 -14.67 6.34 -1.45
C ARG A 3 -14.11 7.65 -0.92
N GLU A 4 -13.58 8.48 -1.79
CA GLU A 4 -12.95 9.74 -1.40
C GLU A 4 -13.90 10.66 -0.62
N ARG A 5 -15.14 10.85 -1.12
CA ARG A 5 -16.16 11.64 -0.43
C ARG A 5 -16.39 11.17 1.01
N TRP A 6 -16.46 9.85 1.22
CA TRP A 6 -16.68 9.29 2.55
C TRP A 6 -15.50 9.58 3.47
N ALA A 7 -14.27 9.50 2.96
CA ALA A 7 -13.08 9.82 3.76
C ALA A 7 -13.04 11.30 4.15
N ARG A 8 -13.43 12.21 3.24
CA ARG A 8 -13.56 13.65 3.53
C ARG A 8 -14.63 13.92 4.61
N ASP A 9 -15.76 13.21 4.54
CA ASP A 9 -16.86 13.34 5.52
C ASP A 9 -16.54 12.67 6.86
N ASN A 10 -15.55 11.77 6.91
CA ASN A 10 -15.20 10.97 8.09
C ASN A 10 -13.71 11.08 8.47
N PRO A 11 -13.17 12.29 8.70
CA PRO A 11 -11.72 12.52 8.85
C PRO A 11 -11.11 11.79 10.05
N LYS A 12 -11.86 11.68 11.17
CA LYS A 12 -11.42 10.95 12.36
C LYS A 12 -11.33 9.44 12.10
N ALA A 13 -12.31 8.88 11.39
CA ALA A 13 -12.36 7.45 11.10
C ALA A 13 -11.22 7.05 10.16
N ILE A 14 -10.99 7.82 9.07
CA ILE A 14 -9.90 7.53 8.15
C ILE A 14 -8.53 7.68 8.82
N THR A 15 -8.34 8.73 9.61
CA THR A 15 -7.08 8.94 10.35
C THR A 15 -6.82 7.80 11.33
N GLY A 16 -7.82 7.42 12.12
CA GLY A 16 -7.71 6.32 13.07
C GLY A 16 -7.40 4.99 12.38
N PHE A 17 -8.07 4.71 11.27
CA PHE A 17 -7.83 3.51 10.46
C PHE A 17 -6.41 3.45 9.91
N LEU A 18 -5.91 4.55 9.31
CA LEU A 18 -4.55 4.61 8.77
C LEU A 18 -3.49 4.42 9.87
N ARG A 19 -3.67 5.07 11.03
CA ARG A 19 -2.78 4.90 12.18
C ARG A 19 -2.79 3.45 12.69
N ALA A 20 -3.96 2.85 12.86
CA ALA A 20 -4.09 1.46 13.29
C ALA A 20 -3.45 0.50 12.28
N SER A 21 -3.64 0.75 10.99
CA SER A 21 -3.04 -0.04 9.91
C SER A 21 -1.51 0.05 9.87
N LEU A 22 -0.93 1.23 10.16
CA LEU A 22 0.52 1.40 10.27
C LEU A 22 1.07 0.68 11.50
N ALA A 23 0.42 0.84 12.67
CA ALA A 23 0.82 0.16 13.89
C ALA A 23 0.75 -1.37 13.75
N ALA A 24 -0.31 -1.89 13.13
CA ALA A 24 -0.42 -3.33 12.86
C ALA A 24 0.70 -3.84 11.94
N LYS A 25 1.04 -3.10 10.87
CA LYS A 25 2.16 -3.45 10.00
C LYS A 25 3.50 -3.42 10.74
N ALA A 26 3.72 -2.47 11.65
CA ALA A 26 4.92 -2.45 12.48
C ALA A 26 5.04 -3.72 13.33
N HIS A 27 3.96 -4.13 14.02
CA HIS A 27 3.95 -5.41 14.74
C HIS A 27 4.19 -6.62 13.84
N MET A 28 3.53 -6.69 12.67
CA MET A 28 3.77 -7.77 11.71
C MET A 28 5.19 -7.76 11.15
N ARG A 29 5.84 -6.61 11.05
CA ARG A 29 7.24 -6.53 10.64
C ARG A 29 8.17 -7.09 11.72
N ASP A 30 7.93 -6.72 12.97
CA ASP A 30 8.93 -6.83 14.03
C ASP A 30 8.69 -8.03 14.98
N ASP A 31 7.53 -8.70 14.92
CA ASP A 31 7.15 -9.82 15.81
C ASP A 31 6.68 -11.06 15.06
N ASP A 32 7.42 -12.17 15.17
CA ASP A 32 7.07 -13.47 14.59
C ASP A 32 5.87 -14.14 15.27
N ALA A 33 5.59 -13.85 16.54
CA ALA A 33 4.45 -14.42 17.25
C ALA A 33 3.11 -14.00 16.63
N VAL A 34 3.04 -12.79 16.05
CA VAL A 34 1.88 -12.33 15.28
C VAL A 34 1.60 -13.27 14.10
N TRP A 35 2.63 -13.72 13.39
CA TRP A 35 2.49 -14.62 12.24
C TRP A 35 2.04 -16.01 12.65
N HIS A 36 2.56 -16.55 13.76
CA HIS A 36 2.09 -17.83 14.27
C HIS A 36 0.61 -17.79 14.67
N ARG A 37 0.13 -16.68 15.23
CA ARG A 37 -1.30 -16.47 15.53
C ARG A 37 -2.15 -16.35 14.27
N LEU A 38 -1.62 -15.78 13.19
CA LEU A 38 -2.32 -15.64 11.91
C LEU A 38 -2.34 -16.93 11.09
N ARG A 39 -1.34 -17.81 11.27
CA ARG A 39 -1.14 -19.02 10.46
C ARG A 39 -2.41 -19.87 10.26
N PRO A 40 -3.27 -20.13 11.27
CA PRO A 40 -4.51 -20.89 11.08
C PRO A 40 -5.50 -20.25 10.08
N MET A 41 -5.40 -18.94 9.86
CA MET A 41 -6.25 -18.17 8.94
C MET A 41 -5.65 -18.01 7.54
N MET A 42 -4.34 -18.25 7.39
CA MET A 42 -3.60 -17.99 6.14
C MET A 42 -3.82 -19.04 5.05
N ARG A 43 -4.48 -20.16 5.36
CA ARG A 43 -4.72 -21.28 4.42
C ARG A 43 -3.44 -21.76 3.73
N VAL A 44 -2.36 -21.89 4.51
CA VAL A 44 -1.05 -22.38 4.05
C VAL A 44 -0.95 -23.88 4.25
N GLU A 45 -0.42 -24.57 3.25
CA GLU A 45 -0.31 -26.04 3.25
C GLU A 45 0.99 -26.52 3.90
N ASP A 46 2.05 -25.69 3.87
CA ASP A 46 3.37 -26.03 4.41
C ASP A 46 4.10 -24.82 5.03
N ASP A 47 5.23 -25.11 5.68
CA ASP A 47 6.10 -24.12 6.31
C ASP A 47 6.78 -23.19 5.29
N ALA A 48 7.14 -23.71 4.11
CA ALA A 48 7.84 -22.93 3.10
C ALA A 48 6.95 -21.80 2.57
N THR A 49 5.69 -22.11 2.29
CA THR A 49 4.65 -21.17 1.88
C THR A 49 4.33 -20.17 2.98
N PHE A 50 4.26 -20.63 4.25
CA PHE A 50 4.07 -19.75 5.40
C PHE A 50 5.19 -18.69 5.49
N LEU A 51 6.45 -19.12 5.41
CA LEU A 51 7.61 -18.23 5.49
C LEU A 51 7.66 -17.28 4.27
N ALA A 52 7.41 -17.79 3.07
CA ALA A 52 7.38 -16.97 1.85
C ALA A 52 6.32 -15.86 1.92
N LEU A 53 5.11 -16.15 2.43
CA LEU A 53 4.06 -15.14 2.59
C LEU A 53 4.41 -14.11 3.66
N ARG A 54 4.97 -14.54 4.80
CA ARG A 54 5.46 -13.63 5.85
C ARG A 54 6.51 -12.68 5.29
N ASP A 55 7.55 -13.23 4.67
CA ASP A 55 8.70 -12.47 4.21
C ASP A 55 8.32 -11.56 3.04
N GLY A 56 7.47 -12.03 2.12
CA GLY A 56 6.90 -11.23 1.05
C GLY A 56 6.06 -10.05 1.56
N PHE A 57 5.21 -10.28 2.57
CA PHE A 57 4.47 -9.19 3.20
C PHE A 57 5.41 -8.17 3.84
N ARG A 58 6.43 -8.62 4.59
CA ARG A 58 7.43 -7.74 5.22
C ARG A 58 8.17 -6.90 4.20
N ALA A 59 8.62 -7.50 3.10
CA ALA A 59 9.28 -6.80 2.00
C ALA A 59 8.36 -5.75 1.34
N GLY A 60 7.05 -6.00 1.33
CA GLY A 60 6.05 -5.07 0.78
C GLY A 60 5.64 -3.93 1.71
N ILE A 61 6.06 -3.91 2.99
CA ILE A 61 5.75 -2.80 3.90
C ILE A 61 6.59 -1.58 3.48
N PRO A 62 5.97 -0.45 3.09
CA PRO A 62 6.72 0.75 2.73
C PRO A 62 7.54 1.26 3.91
N SER A 63 8.84 1.43 3.70
CA SER A 63 9.78 1.98 4.69
C SER A 63 10.15 3.44 4.43
N ARG A 64 9.82 3.95 3.24
CA ARG A 64 10.11 5.31 2.79
C ARG A 64 8.90 6.24 3.00
N PRO A 65 9.12 7.56 3.08
CA PRO A 65 8.05 8.55 3.07
C PRO A 65 7.08 8.33 1.91
N PRO A 66 5.77 8.54 2.10
CA PRO A 66 4.77 8.34 1.04
C PRO A 66 5.06 9.15 -0.24
N ALA A 67 5.60 10.37 -0.10
CA ALA A 67 5.95 11.23 -1.23
C ALA A 67 6.98 10.59 -2.18
N GLU A 68 7.93 9.80 -1.65
CA GLU A 68 8.88 9.06 -2.49
C GLU A 68 8.17 7.95 -3.26
N GLY A 69 7.20 7.28 -2.64
CA GLY A 69 6.37 6.27 -3.30
C GLY A 69 5.53 6.88 -4.43
N GLU A 70 4.94 8.05 -4.19
CA GLU A 70 4.21 8.78 -5.22
C GLU A 70 5.12 9.19 -6.39
N GLN A 71 6.32 9.68 -6.09
CA GLN A 71 7.28 10.05 -7.12
C GLN A 71 7.74 8.83 -7.94
N ALA A 72 8.00 7.70 -7.29
CA ALA A 72 8.34 6.45 -7.98
C ALA A 72 7.20 5.99 -8.89
N ALA A 73 5.94 6.10 -8.45
CA ALA A 73 4.78 5.79 -9.28
C ALA A 73 4.65 6.72 -10.49
N ARG A 74 4.93 8.03 -10.32
CA ARG A 74 4.95 9.00 -11.44
C ARG A 74 6.02 8.63 -12.47
N GLN A 75 7.22 8.24 -12.03
CA GLN A 75 8.30 7.80 -12.93
C GLN A 75 7.93 6.51 -13.67
N ALA A 76 7.39 5.52 -12.96
CA ALA A 76 6.92 4.28 -13.58
C ALA A 76 5.83 4.56 -14.63
N PHE A 77 4.87 5.44 -14.34
CA PHE A 77 3.85 5.84 -15.30
C PHE A 77 4.45 6.51 -16.54
N ALA A 78 5.45 7.38 -16.38
CA ALA A 78 6.13 8.02 -17.51
C ALA A 78 6.82 6.99 -18.43
N ILE A 79 7.42 5.94 -17.86
CA ILE A 79 8.01 4.84 -18.64
C ILE A 79 6.92 4.08 -19.41
N LEU A 80 5.77 3.80 -18.78
CA LEU A 80 4.65 3.16 -19.45
C LEU A 80 4.08 4.03 -20.58
N ALA A 81 3.97 5.35 -20.35
CA ALA A 81 3.51 6.30 -21.35
C ALA A 81 4.48 6.36 -22.55
N ALA A 82 5.78 6.35 -22.30
CA ALA A 82 6.80 6.40 -23.34
C ALA A 82 6.89 5.12 -24.17
N THR A 83 6.69 3.95 -23.55
CA THR A 83 6.85 2.64 -24.21
C THR A 83 5.55 2.12 -24.83
N GLY A 84 4.41 2.31 -24.16
CA GLY A 84 3.10 1.80 -24.60
C GLY A 84 2.19 2.84 -25.26
N GLY A 85 2.55 4.12 -25.19
CA GLY A 85 1.78 5.21 -25.80
C GLY A 85 0.33 5.29 -25.31
N THR A 86 -0.51 5.95 -26.10
CA THR A 86 -1.92 6.23 -25.76
C THR A 86 -2.78 4.98 -25.57
N ALA A 87 -2.40 3.85 -26.16
CA ALA A 87 -3.09 2.58 -25.97
C ALA A 87 -2.94 2.04 -24.54
N LEU A 88 -1.85 2.38 -23.85
CA LEU A 88 -1.55 1.89 -22.50
C LEU A 88 -1.96 2.88 -21.41
N VAL A 89 -1.73 4.19 -21.62
CA VAL A 89 -1.95 5.23 -20.59
C VAL A 89 -3.13 6.17 -20.89
N GLY A 90 -3.81 5.98 -22.02
CA GLY A 90 -4.86 6.89 -22.47
C GLY A 90 -4.32 8.25 -22.92
N LYS A 91 -5.14 9.29 -22.82
CA LYS A 91 -4.81 10.63 -23.33
C LYS A 91 -3.86 11.42 -22.43
N THR A 92 -3.87 11.12 -21.14
CA THR A 92 -3.05 11.80 -20.13
C THR A 92 -1.75 11.02 -19.95
N HIS A 93 -0.66 11.52 -20.54
CA HIS A 93 0.67 10.90 -20.47
C HIS A 93 1.35 11.12 -19.09
N THR A 94 0.59 11.56 -18.10
CA THR A 94 1.01 11.80 -16.72
C THR A 94 0.04 11.12 -15.76
N LEU A 95 0.55 10.76 -14.58
CA LEU A 95 -0.28 10.18 -13.53
C LEU A 95 -1.33 11.22 -13.07
N ALA A 96 -2.60 10.84 -13.10
CA ALA A 96 -3.70 11.72 -12.74
C ALA A 96 -3.61 12.21 -11.30
N GLU A 97 -3.94 13.48 -11.09
CA GLU A 97 -4.09 14.05 -9.75
C GLU A 97 -5.18 13.31 -8.96
N GLY A 98 -5.01 13.21 -7.64
CA GLY A 98 -5.93 12.46 -6.78
C GLY A 98 -5.77 10.93 -6.82
N THR A 99 -4.81 10.39 -7.59
CA THR A 99 -4.48 8.94 -7.54
C THR A 99 -3.99 8.53 -6.15
N PHE A 100 -3.24 9.41 -5.47
CA PHE A 100 -2.80 9.22 -4.10
C PHE A 100 -3.68 10.02 -3.14
N TRP A 101 -4.05 9.41 -2.01
CA TRP A 101 -4.82 10.08 -0.96
C TRP A 101 -3.92 10.99 -0.12
N SER A 102 -4.21 12.29 -0.08
CA SER A 102 -3.44 13.30 0.66
C SER A 102 -3.96 13.58 2.08
N GLY A 103 -5.13 13.07 2.46
CA GLY A 103 -5.79 13.42 3.73
C GLY A 103 -5.32 12.64 4.96
N ALA A 104 -4.09 12.12 4.99
CA ALA A 104 -3.53 11.40 6.13
C ALA A 104 -2.58 12.31 6.93
N PRO A 105 -2.54 12.25 8.28
CA PRO A 105 -1.56 13.03 9.05
C PRO A 105 -0.13 12.55 8.74
N GLY A 106 0.77 13.49 8.46
CA GLY A 106 2.18 13.21 8.13
C GLY A 106 2.49 13.04 6.64
N GLN A 107 1.54 13.41 5.76
CA GLN A 107 1.79 13.74 4.36
C GLN A 107 2.34 15.17 4.24
#